data_AF-A0ABC9BRV4-F1
#
_entry.id   AF-A0ABC9BRV4-F1
#
_cell.length_a   1.000
_cell.length_b   1.000
_cell.length_c   1.000
_cell.angle_alpha   90.00
_cell.angle_beta   90.00
_cell.angle_gamma   90.00
#
_symmetry.space_group_name_H-M   'P 1'
#
loop_
_entity.id
_entity.type
_entity.pdbx_description
1 polymer ?
#
loop_
_entity_poly.entity_id
_entity_poly.type
_entity_poly.pdbx_seq_one_letter_code
_entity_poly.pdbx_strand_id
1 'polypeptide(L)'
;MEPDIRTRYEVPRTAEFLRAGGYTRVALQFPDEMLKDAAAVARALRQELASGGGGVRVFVMADTAYNSCCVDEVGASHIDAQCVVHYGHACMSPTSNLPAFFVFGKAPLDVHACARSMLECSRKSNKRILVLYGLEYAYALVDLRRTFEEACKSDSCNPEVQYADVLCSVMSPSSSTTEKSDGHGDLSVNSDLAALNNRCSIECSSSTHKYSLGGVTWNISVQEKMEDYLIFWIGQDNSAFANIVLTFNQCEIVRYDAIENQLSTDVSHLMKVLRRRYYLVEKAKDANIVGILVGTLGVAGYLHIIEQMKELIKAAGKKSYTLVMGRPNSAKLANFPECEVFVYVSCAQTALLDSKDFLAPVITPFEAVLAFSRGREWTGEYLLDFKDLITSEKQEVASATEEARFSFIKGAYMEDSHAEEDMEQSETSLALAEVTEKALSIQNQNSDAILYQGGAISSIDYLKARSYRGLTGEYEGPTPDSVLVGRTGRAAGYNDEKTQSAR
;
A
#
# COMPACT_ATOMS: atom_id res chain seq x y z
N MET A 1 -2.20 22.29 28.97
CA MET A 1 -2.10 23.45 28.07
C MET A 1 -1.89 22.85 26.69
N GLU A 2 -2.89 22.91 25.80
CA GLU A 2 -2.71 22.36 24.45
C GLU A 2 -1.55 23.09 23.76
N PRO A 3 -0.64 22.37 23.07
CA PRO A 3 0.46 23.01 22.36
C PRO A 3 -0.11 23.96 21.29
N ASP A 4 0.53 25.13 21.14
CA ASP A 4 0.17 26.10 20.11
C ASP A 4 0.10 25.42 18.74
N ILE A 5 -0.98 25.68 17.99
CA ILE A 5 -1.24 25.14 16.65
C ILE A 5 -0.04 25.39 15.73
N ARG A 6 0.63 26.55 15.88
CA ARG A 6 1.81 26.88 15.07
C ARG A 6 2.96 25.90 15.28
N THR A 7 3.20 25.49 16.52
CA THR A 7 4.28 24.56 16.88
C THR A 7 3.91 23.12 16.54
N ARG A 8 2.67 22.72 16.80
CA ARG A 8 2.17 21.35 16.55
C ARG A 8 2.19 21.00 15.06
N TYR A 9 1.80 21.96 14.21
CA TYR A 9 1.71 21.78 12.77
C TYR A 9 2.92 22.38 12.01
N GLU A 10 3.99 22.70 12.73
CA GLU A 10 5.26 23.21 12.17
C GLU A 10 5.09 24.35 11.14
N VAL A 11 4.13 25.25 11.38
CA VAL A 11 3.73 26.30 10.44
C VAL A 11 4.93 27.14 9.94
N PRO A 12 5.89 27.55 10.79
CA PRO A 12 7.06 28.29 10.32
C PRO A 12 7.93 27.51 9.32
N ARG A 13 8.17 26.22 9.61
CA ARG A 13 8.97 25.32 8.75
C ARG A 13 8.27 25.08 7.42
N THR A 14 6.95 24.87 7.45
CA THR A 14 6.14 24.78 6.22
C THR A 14 6.23 26.07 5.40
N ALA A 15 6.11 27.23 6.03
CA ALA A 15 6.20 28.52 5.32
C ALA A 15 7.57 28.73 4.67
N GLU A 16 8.65 28.39 5.34
CA GLU A 16 10.01 28.47 4.81
C GLU A 16 10.18 27.56 3.58
N PHE A 17 9.75 26.30 3.68
CA PHE A 17 9.76 25.36 2.54
C PHE A 17 8.97 25.90 1.35
N LEU A 18 7.77 26.43 1.59
CA LEU A 18 6.92 26.95 0.51
C LEU A 18 7.52 28.18 -0.19
N ARG A 19 8.16 29.07 0.57
CA ARG A 19 8.86 30.23 0.01
C ARG A 19 10.10 29.81 -0.77
N ALA A 20 10.91 28.91 -0.22
CA ALA A 20 12.10 28.40 -0.88
C ALA A 20 11.74 27.74 -2.23
N GLY A 21 10.67 26.94 -2.26
CA GLY A 21 10.20 26.30 -3.49
C GLY A 21 9.51 27.22 -4.49
N GLY A 22 9.26 28.49 -4.15
CA GLY A 22 8.57 29.45 -5.04
C GLY A 22 7.14 29.05 -5.39
N TYR A 23 6.47 28.25 -4.56
CA TYR A 23 5.13 27.74 -4.85
C TYR A 23 4.06 28.83 -4.67
N THR A 24 3.12 28.90 -5.60
CA THR A 24 2.03 29.89 -5.63
C THR A 24 0.66 29.29 -5.29
N ARG A 25 0.45 28.01 -5.58
CA ARG A 25 -0.79 27.27 -5.27
C ARG A 25 -0.44 25.99 -4.53
N VAL A 26 -0.90 25.86 -3.30
CA VAL A 26 -0.53 24.76 -2.40
C VAL A 26 -1.79 24.09 -1.84
N ALA A 27 -1.83 22.77 -1.91
CA ALA A 27 -2.87 21.95 -1.30
C ALA A 27 -2.44 21.53 0.11
N LEU A 28 -3.34 21.61 1.08
CA LEU A 28 -3.16 21.07 2.43
C LEU A 28 -4.01 19.82 2.58
N GLN A 29 -3.37 18.68 2.86
CA GLN A 29 -4.02 17.40 3.14
C GLN A 29 -3.99 17.12 4.63
N PHE A 30 -5.16 16.86 5.22
CA PHE A 30 -5.30 16.45 6.60
C PHE A 30 -5.98 15.08 6.68
N PRO A 31 -5.59 14.22 7.62
CA PRO A 31 -6.35 13.04 7.96
C PRO A 31 -7.63 13.42 8.71
N ASP A 32 -8.60 12.50 8.73
CA ASP A 32 -9.95 12.73 9.26
C ASP A 32 -9.92 13.28 10.70
N GLU A 33 -8.98 12.84 11.54
CA GLU A 33 -8.86 13.23 12.95
C GLU A 33 -8.31 14.66 13.13
N MET A 34 -7.56 15.17 12.16
CA MET A 34 -6.93 16.49 12.17
C MET A 34 -7.71 17.54 11.37
N LEU A 35 -8.74 17.13 10.62
CA LEU A 35 -9.52 18.03 9.76
C LEU A 35 -10.18 19.18 10.54
N LYS A 36 -10.51 18.95 11.82
CA LYS A 36 -11.03 19.98 12.74
C LYS A 36 -10.10 21.18 12.90
N ASP A 37 -8.79 20.99 12.77
CA ASP A 37 -7.78 22.05 12.94
C ASP A 37 -7.43 22.74 11.62
N ALA A 38 -7.87 22.19 10.48
CA ALA A 38 -7.44 22.59 9.15
C ALA A 38 -7.67 24.09 8.86
N ALA A 39 -8.81 24.63 9.27
CA ALA A 39 -9.13 26.05 9.10
C ALA A 39 -8.23 26.98 9.96
N ALA A 40 -7.82 26.52 11.13
CA ALA A 40 -6.90 27.27 12.00
C ALA A 40 -5.46 27.23 11.44
N VAL A 41 -4.99 26.05 11.01
CA VAL A 41 -3.68 25.87 10.38
C VAL A 41 -3.57 26.68 9.10
N ALA A 42 -4.58 26.64 8.22
CA ALA A 42 -4.59 27.41 6.98
C ALA A 42 -4.53 28.93 7.23
N ARG A 43 -5.22 29.43 8.27
CA ARG A 43 -5.13 30.86 8.66
C ARG A 43 -3.75 31.21 9.19
N ALA A 44 -3.18 30.40 10.08
CA ALA A 44 -1.85 30.62 10.63
C ALA A 44 -0.78 30.62 9.53
N LEU A 45 -0.85 29.67 8.60
CA LEU A 45 0.07 29.57 7.47
C LEU A 45 -0.04 30.76 6.52
N ARG A 46 -1.27 31.23 6.21
CA ARG A 46 -1.47 32.44 5.39
C ARG A 46 -0.89 33.69 6.04
N GLN A 47 -1.06 33.85 7.35
CA GLN A 47 -0.47 34.97 8.11
C GLN A 47 1.06 34.91 8.05
N GLU A 48 1.64 33.73 8.25
CA GLU A 48 3.08 33.53 8.19
C GLU A 48 3.62 33.84 6.79
N LEU A 49 2.97 33.36 5.73
CA LEU A 49 3.38 33.59 4.34
C LEU A 49 3.26 35.07 3.92
N ALA A 50 2.25 35.79 4.42
CA ALA A 50 2.06 37.21 4.13
C ALA A 50 3.23 38.09 4.60
N SER A 51 3.87 37.75 5.72
CA SER A 51 5.05 38.46 6.24
C SER A 51 6.28 38.36 5.33
N GLY A 52 6.30 37.43 4.36
CA GLY A 52 7.44 37.15 3.49
C GLY A 52 7.32 37.61 2.04
N GLY A 53 6.29 38.40 1.68
CA GLY A 53 6.18 39.04 0.36
C GLY A 53 5.73 38.14 -0.81
N GLY A 54 5.39 36.87 -0.57
CA GLY A 54 4.92 35.92 -1.59
C GLY A 54 3.40 35.71 -1.55
N GLY A 55 2.71 35.92 -2.67
CA GLY A 55 1.26 35.69 -2.82
C GLY A 55 0.88 34.21 -2.93
N VAL A 56 1.20 33.39 -1.92
CA VAL A 56 0.90 31.95 -1.91
C VAL A 56 -0.56 31.71 -1.54
N ARG A 57 -1.30 31.06 -2.43
CA ARG A 57 -2.69 30.62 -2.20
C ARG A 57 -2.70 29.21 -1.63
N VAL A 58 -3.31 29.09 -0.45
CA VAL A 58 -3.41 27.86 0.31
C VAL A 58 -4.84 27.34 0.27
N PHE A 59 -5.00 26.07 -0.12
CA PHE A 59 -6.30 25.40 -0.26
C PHE A 59 -6.33 24.17 0.65
N VAL A 60 -7.41 24.00 1.42
CA VAL A 60 -7.61 22.82 2.27
C VAL A 60 -8.36 21.78 1.46
N MET A 61 -7.83 20.56 1.37
CA MET A 61 -8.54 19.43 0.79
C MET A 61 -9.54 18.89 1.80
N ALA A 62 -10.81 18.83 1.40
CA ALA A 62 -11.92 18.46 2.27
C ALA A 62 -12.12 16.94 2.39
N ASP A 63 -11.63 16.18 1.41
CA ASP A 63 -11.76 14.74 1.34
C ASP A 63 -10.43 14.11 0.92
N THR A 64 -10.21 12.88 1.36
CA THR A 64 -9.14 12.03 0.84
C THR A 64 -9.82 10.93 0.06
N ALA A 65 -9.76 10.99 -1.28
CA ALA A 65 -10.56 10.11 -2.13
C ALA A 65 -10.26 8.61 -1.88
N TYR A 66 -9.06 8.31 -1.39
CA TYR A 66 -8.53 6.96 -1.17
C TYR A 66 -8.24 6.71 0.31
N ASN A 67 -7.05 7.13 0.76
CA ASN A 67 -6.55 6.88 2.10
C ASN A 67 -5.88 8.14 2.64
N SER A 68 -5.99 8.36 3.95
CA SER A 68 -5.47 9.53 4.64
C SER A 68 -3.95 9.52 4.77
N CYS A 69 -3.31 8.35 4.65
CA CYS A 69 -1.86 8.20 4.81
C CYS A 69 -1.05 8.49 3.56
N CYS A 70 -1.66 8.54 2.38
CA CYS A 70 -0.94 8.76 1.12
C CYS A 70 -1.35 10.09 0.48
N VAL A 71 -0.45 10.65 -0.32
CA VAL A 71 -0.65 11.95 -0.95
C VAL A 71 -1.74 11.86 -2.01
N ASP A 72 -2.79 12.68 -1.88
CA ASP A 72 -3.87 12.74 -2.88
C ASP A 72 -3.51 13.69 -4.03
N GLU A 73 -2.74 13.18 -4.98
CA GLU A 73 -2.32 13.94 -6.17
C GLU A 73 -3.48 14.31 -7.09
N VAL A 74 -4.53 13.49 -7.13
CA VAL A 74 -5.71 13.71 -7.97
C VAL A 74 -6.55 14.85 -7.40
N GLY A 75 -6.82 14.81 -6.09
CA GLY A 75 -7.46 15.90 -5.35
C GLY A 75 -6.72 17.23 -5.51
N ALA A 76 -5.39 17.20 -5.35
CA ALA A 76 -4.54 18.37 -5.53
C ALA A 76 -4.53 18.88 -6.98
N SER A 77 -4.63 17.97 -7.96
CA SER A 77 -4.71 18.29 -9.39
C SER A 77 -5.91 19.18 -9.73
N HIS A 78 -7.07 18.96 -9.10
CA HIS A 78 -8.29 19.73 -9.38
C HIS A 78 -8.16 21.24 -9.13
N ILE A 79 -7.20 21.63 -8.29
CA ILE A 79 -6.89 23.04 -7.99
C ILE A 79 -5.51 23.44 -8.52
N ASP A 80 -4.96 22.72 -9.51
CA ASP A 80 -3.62 22.91 -10.07
C ASP A 80 -2.57 23.22 -9.00
N ALA A 81 -2.59 22.46 -7.90
CA ALA A 81 -1.62 22.64 -6.84
C ALA A 81 -0.23 22.27 -7.37
N GLN A 82 0.77 23.08 -7.02
CA GLN A 82 2.17 22.84 -7.38
C GLN A 82 2.88 21.99 -6.34
N CYS A 83 2.32 21.88 -5.13
CA CYS A 83 2.83 21.09 -4.03
C CYS A 83 1.68 20.71 -3.08
N VAL A 84 1.81 19.55 -2.44
CA VAL A 84 0.93 19.11 -1.36
C VAL A 84 1.68 19.16 -0.03
N VAL A 85 1.11 19.83 0.97
CA VAL A 85 1.54 19.69 2.36
C VAL A 85 0.66 18.64 3.02
N HIS A 86 1.25 17.53 3.42
CA HIS A 86 0.57 16.38 4.00
C HIS A 86 0.83 16.34 5.50
N TYR A 87 -0.24 16.40 6.29
CA TYR A 87 -0.17 16.41 7.75
C TYR A 87 -0.47 15.03 8.34
N GLY A 88 0.17 14.70 9.46
CA GLY A 88 -0.12 13.50 10.25
C GLY A 88 0.58 12.24 9.74
N HIS A 89 -0.10 11.11 9.90
CA HIS A 89 0.46 9.81 9.56
C HIS A 89 0.64 9.67 8.05
N ALA A 90 1.83 9.22 7.63
CA ALA A 90 2.18 9.09 6.23
C ALA A 90 2.70 7.69 5.90
N CYS A 91 2.21 7.14 4.78
CA CYS A 91 2.70 5.91 4.17
C CYS A 91 4.06 6.11 3.49
N MET A 92 4.44 7.37 3.21
CA MET A 92 5.65 7.76 2.50
C MET A 92 5.82 7.02 1.17
N SER A 93 4.71 6.66 0.54
CA SER A 93 4.72 6.08 -0.80
C SER A 93 5.16 7.16 -1.82
N PRO A 94 6.11 6.84 -2.72
CA PRO A 94 6.59 7.75 -3.75
C PRO A 94 5.46 8.36 -4.58
N THR A 95 5.50 9.69 -4.72
CA THR A 95 4.59 10.46 -5.57
C THR A 95 5.02 10.38 -7.03
N SER A 96 4.05 10.57 -7.93
CA SER A 96 4.23 10.44 -9.39
C SER A 96 4.44 11.80 -10.07
N ASN A 97 3.63 12.81 -9.73
CA ASN A 97 3.60 14.09 -10.45
C ASN A 97 3.89 15.30 -9.55
N LEU A 98 3.45 15.26 -8.29
CA LEU A 98 3.54 16.41 -7.39
C LEU A 98 4.59 16.20 -6.28
N PRO A 99 5.38 17.24 -5.95
CA PRO A 99 6.19 17.22 -4.74
C PRO A 99 5.31 17.32 -3.51
N ALA A 100 5.67 16.59 -2.46
CA ALA A 100 4.97 16.56 -1.20
C ALA A 100 5.88 16.95 -0.03
N PHE A 101 5.36 17.76 0.89
CA PHE A 101 6.01 18.10 2.15
C PHE A 101 5.23 17.48 3.31
N PHE A 102 5.91 16.67 4.11
CA PHE A 102 5.29 15.93 5.20
C PHE A 102 5.52 16.60 6.54
N VAL A 103 4.44 16.71 7.32
CA VAL A 103 4.46 17.22 8.70
C VAL A 103 3.83 16.15 9.60
N PHE A 104 4.66 15.34 10.24
CA PHE A 104 4.22 14.16 11.01
C PHE A 104 3.56 14.50 12.35
N GLY A 105 3.76 15.71 12.85
CA GLY A 105 3.30 16.13 14.17
C GLY A 105 4.27 15.75 15.29
N LYS A 106 3.89 16.09 16.53
CA LYS A 106 4.70 15.90 17.74
C LYS A 106 3.86 15.29 18.85
N ALA A 107 3.70 13.96 18.81
CA ALA A 107 2.97 13.24 19.85
C ALA A 107 3.81 13.20 21.14
N PRO A 108 3.19 13.39 22.33
CA PRO A 108 3.95 13.45 23.58
C PRO A 108 4.67 12.12 23.85
N LEU A 109 5.93 12.21 24.26
CA LEU A 109 6.76 11.08 24.65
C LEU A 109 7.56 11.45 25.91
N ASP A 110 7.46 10.63 26.96
CA ASP A 110 8.37 10.71 28.10
C ASP A 110 9.67 9.99 27.76
N VAL A 111 10.67 10.79 27.36
CA VAL A 111 11.98 10.31 26.94
C VAL A 111 12.69 9.53 28.04
N HIS A 112 12.56 9.93 29.30
CA HIS A 112 13.22 9.26 30.43
C HIS A 112 12.54 7.94 30.79
N ALA A 113 11.21 7.89 30.75
CA ALA A 113 10.48 6.63 30.93
C ALA A 113 10.80 5.65 29.80
N CYS A 114 10.77 6.10 28.55
CA CYS A 114 11.07 5.29 27.38
C CYS A 114 12.49 4.72 27.43
N ALA A 115 13.50 5.54 27.73
CA ALA A 115 14.88 5.09 27.86
C ALA A 115 15.06 4.03 28.97
N ARG A 116 14.37 4.18 30.11
CA ARG A 116 14.38 3.16 31.18
C ARG A 116 13.76 1.84 30.73
N SER A 117 12.63 1.89 30.04
CA SER A 117 11.98 0.70 29.49
C SER A 117 12.84 0.01 28.42
N MET A 118 13.53 0.77 27.57
CA MET A 118 14.50 0.22 26.62
C MET A 118 15.65 -0.50 27.32
N LEU A 119 16.18 0.07 28.40
CA LEU A 119 17.25 -0.54 29.21
C LEU A 119 16.78 -1.81 29.93
N GLU A 120 15.52 -1.84 30.39
CA GLU A 120 14.92 -3.05 30.93
C GLU A 120 14.80 -4.15 29.87
N CYS A 121 14.38 -3.79 28.64
CA CYS A 121 14.35 -4.72 27.51
C CYS A 121 15.73 -5.24 27.14
N SER A 122 16.75 -4.38 27.10
CA SER A 122 18.13 -4.78 26.79
C SER A 122 18.75 -5.72 27.83
N ARG A 123 18.21 -5.74 29.06
CA ARG A 123 18.61 -6.71 30.09
C ARG A 123 17.95 -8.07 29.92
N LYS A 124 16.72 -8.09 29.40
CA LYS A 124 15.94 -9.32 29.20
C LYS A 124 16.36 -10.07 27.94
N SER A 125 16.74 -9.35 26.89
CA SER A 125 17.18 -9.94 25.63
C SER A 125 18.68 -9.70 25.41
N ASN A 126 19.40 -10.75 25.01
CA ASN A 126 20.81 -10.66 24.63
C ASN A 126 21.00 -10.24 23.15
N LYS A 127 19.91 -9.87 22.46
CA LYS A 127 19.91 -9.44 21.07
C LYS A 127 20.23 -7.95 20.93
N ARG A 128 20.67 -7.55 19.74
CA ARG A 128 20.82 -6.12 19.37
C ARG A 128 19.44 -5.49 19.25
N ILE A 129 19.30 -4.23 19.62
CA ILE A 129 17.99 -3.56 19.61
C ILE A 129 17.89 -2.68 18.37
N LEU A 130 16.86 -2.91 17.55
CA LEU A 130 16.46 -2.01 16.47
C LEU A 130 15.24 -1.21 16.92
N VAL A 131 15.40 0.10 17.05
CA VAL A 131 14.33 1.03 17.44
C VAL A 131 13.59 1.52 16.20
N LEU A 132 12.32 1.10 16.10
CA LEU A 132 11.35 1.59 15.13
C LEU A 132 10.31 2.45 15.85
N TYR A 133 9.66 3.37 15.15
CA TYR A 133 8.74 4.32 15.77
C TYR A 133 7.69 4.83 14.79
N GLY A 134 6.54 5.25 15.33
CA GLY A 134 5.59 6.08 14.60
C GLY A 134 6.20 7.43 14.24
N LEU A 135 5.99 7.92 13.02
CA LEU A 135 6.60 9.15 12.49
C LEU A 135 6.33 10.38 13.37
N GLU A 136 5.24 10.37 14.14
CA GLU A 136 4.87 11.40 15.12
C GLU A 136 5.86 11.56 16.30
N TYR A 137 6.74 10.57 16.53
CA TYR A 137 7.78 10.58 17.57
C TYR A 137 9.17 10.93 17.04
N ALA A 138 9.32 11.13 15.72
CA ALA A 138 10.61 11.38 15.09
C ALA A 138 11.38 12.56 15.73
N TYR A 139 10.66 13.58 16.20
CA TYR A 139 11.24 14.77 16.84
C TYR A 139 11.97 14.46 18.16
N ALA A 140 11.58 13.39 18.87
CA ALA A 140 12.06 13.08 20.21
C ALA A 140 13.25 12.10 20.23
N LEU A 141 13.62 11.53 19.07
CA LEU A 141 14.63 10.47 19.01
C LEU A 141 16.05 10.93 19.30
N VAL A 142 16.38 12.18 18.96
CA VAL A 142 17.69 12.76 19.27
C VAL A 142 17.87 12.83 20.78
N ASP A 143 16.82 13.25 21.50
CA ASP A 143 16.82 13.32 22.95
C ASP A 143 16.82 11.92 23.56
N LEU A 144 16.03 10.99 23.01
CA LEU A 144 15.99 9.60 23.45
C LEU A 144 17.34 8.91 23.33
N ARG A 145 18.04 9.07 22.20
CA ARG A 145 19.37 8.50 22.00
C ARG A 145 20.33 8.98 23.07
N ARG A 146 20.37 10.29 23.32
CA ARG A 146 21.22 10.90 24.35
C ARG A 146 20.90 10.40 25.75
N THR A 147 19.62 10.41 26.14
CA THR A 147 19.18 9.95 27.46
C THR A 147 19.45 8.45 27.66
N PHE A 148 19.28 7.65 26.61
CA PHE A 148 19.59 6.23 26.66
C PHE A 148 21.10 5.97 26.82
N GLU A 149 21.96 6.67 26.08
CA GLU A 149 23.42 6.59 26.24
C GLU A 149 23.88 7.01 27.65
N GLU A 150 23.26 8.03 28.23
CA GLU A 150 23.51 8.45 29.62
C GLU A 150 23.09 7.37 30.62
N ALA A 151 21.91 6.75 30.42
CA ALA A 151 21.44 5.65 31.25
C ALA A 151 22.37 4.43 31.15
N CYS A 152 22.81 4.06 29.94
CA CYS A 152 23.78 2.98 29.69
C CYS A 152 25.10 3.18 30.43
N LYS A 153 25.66 4.41 30.41
CA LYS A 153 26.88 4.75 31.14
C LYS A 153 26.71 4.60 32.65
N SER A 154 25.55 4.98 33.18
CA SER A 154 25.27 4.85 34.62
C SER A 154 25.14 3.38 35.07
N ASP A 155 24.68 2.51 34.18
CA ASP A 155 24.38 1.10 34.45
C ASP A 155 25.49 0.12 34.01
N SER A 156 26.63 0.63 33.51
CA SER A 156 27.75 -0.17 32.97
C SER A 156 27.33 -1.20 31.90
N CYS A 157 26.27 -0.90 31.14
CA CYS A 157 25.73 -1.75 30.08
C CYS A 157 25.86 -1.02 28.75
N ASN A 158 26.50 -1.65 27.76
CA ASN A 158 26.63 -1.11 26.40
C ASN A 158 25.89 -2.03 25.41
N PRO A 159 24.55 -2.02 25.40
CA PRO A 159 23.80 -2.73 24.38
C PRO A 159 24.03 -2.07 23.02
N GLU A 160 24.15 -2.88 21.97
CA GLU A 160 24.21 -2.37 20.61
C GLU A 160 22.79 -1.99 20.16
N VAL A 161 22.56 -0.68 19.99
CA VAL A 161 21.25 -0.13 19.64
C VAL A 161 21.34 0.66 18.35
N GLN A 162 20.50 0.28 17.40
CA GLN A 162 20.32 0.97 16.13
C GLN A 162 18.96 1.66 16.12
N TYR A 163 18.92 2.89 15.61
CA TYR A 163 17.69 3.66 15.44
C TYR A 163 17.41 3.79 13.95
N ALA A 164 16.15 3.60 13.55
CA ALA A 164 15.75 3.88 12.18
C ALA A 164 15.72 5.40 11.92
N ASP A 165 16.01 5.79 10.68
CA ASP A 165 15.94 7.17 10.23
C ASP A 165 14.65 7.40 9.45
N VAL A 166 14.06 8.58 9.57
CA VAL A 166 12.92 8.97 8.73
C VAL A 166 13.37 9.09 7.29
N LEU A 167 12.63 8.49 6.37
CA LEU A 167 12.98 8.44 4.93
C LEU A 167 13.26 9.84 4.37
N CYS A 168 12.30 10.75 4.52
CA CYS A 168 12.45 12.16 4.16
C CYS A 168 11.30 13.00 4.74
N SER A 169 11.46 14.34 4.78
CA SER A 169 10.33 15.26 5.01
C SER A 169 9.82 15.91 3.71
N VAL A 170 10.59 15.81 2.64
CA VAL A 170 10.25 16.32 1.30
C VAL A 170 10.38 15.15 0.34
N MET A 171 9.34 14.92 -0.44
CA MET A 171 9.32 13.91 -1.49
C MET A 171 9.18 14.58 -2.83
N SER A 172 10.15 14.31 -3.70
CA SER A 172 10.07 14.73 -5.10
C SER A 172 9.43 13.60 -5.92
N PRO A 173 8.67 13.93 -6.97
CA PRO A 173 8.07 12.93 -7.82
C PRO A 173 9.14 12.04 -8.44
N SER A 174 8.90 10.72 -8.48
CA SER A 174 9.80 9.80 -9.17
C SER A 174 9.72 10.10 -10.67
N SER A 175 10.77 10.70 -11.25
CA SER A 175 10.87 10.85 -12.69
C SER A 175 10.79 9.47 -13.33
N SER A 176 9.83 9.26 -14.23
CA SER A 176 9.89 8.15 -15.18
C SER A 176 11.16 8.31 -16.00
N THR A 177 12.23 7.60 -15.64
CA THR A 177 13.44 7.47 -16.45
C THR A 177 13.07 6.70 -17.72
N THR A 178 12.56 7.40 -18.71
CA THR A 178 13.00 7.15 -20.09
C THR A 178 14.35 7.82 -20.22
N GLU A 179 15.41 7.10 -19.86
CA GLU A 179 16.75 7.40 -20.34
C GLU A 179 16.76 7.20 -21.86
N LYS A 180 16.37 8.24 -22.60
CA LYS A 180 16.91 8.43 -23.94
C LYS A 180 18.16 9.27 -23.77
N SER A 181 19.29 8.59 -23.86
CA SER A 181 20.57 9.19 -24.18
C SER A 181 20.40 10.09 -25.41
N ASP A 182 20.57 11.39 -25.26
CA ASP A 182 21.06 12.25 -26.33
C ASP A 182 21.80 13.42 -25.68
N GLY A 183 23.10 13.49 -25.97
CA GLY A 183 23.98 14.53 -25.48
C GLY A 183 23.74 15.84 -26.22
N HIS A 184 23.54 16.91 -25.46
CA HIS A 184 24.24 18.19 -25.63
C HIS A 184 23.84 19.11 -24.47
N GLY A 185 24.83 19.57 -23.71
CA GLY A 185 24.63 20.52 -22.62
C GLY A 185 24.45 21.95 -23.12
N ASP A 186 23.69 22.76 -22.36
CA ASP A 186 24.22 24.02 -21.84
C ASP A 186 23.41 24.57 -20.63
N LEU A 187 24.17 24.92 -19.58
CA LEU A 187 24.06 25.97 -18.53
C LEU A 187 22.66 26.60 -18.21
N SER A 188 22.06 26.36 -17.04
CA SER A 188 22.32 26.89 -15.68
C SER A 188 21.43 28.09 -15.27
N VAL A 189 20.49 27.89 -14.33
CA VAL A 189 20.08 28.88 -13.30
C VAL A 189 19.45 28.14 -12.09
N ASN A 190 19.95 28.45 -10.89
CA ASN A 190 19.49 28.10 -9.52
C ASN A 190 19.98 26.78 -8.88
N SER A 191 21.22 26.83 -8.37
CA SER A 191 21.91 25.77 -7.62
C SER A 191 21.69 25.72 -6.11
N ASP A 192 20.81 26.56 -5.52
CA ASP A 192 20.79 26.71 -4.05
C ASP A 192 19.61 25.99 -3.35
N LEU A 193 18.64 25.43 -4.09
CA LEU A 193 17.63 24.51 -3.55
C LEU A 193 17.99 23.02 -3.69
N ALA A 194 18.97 22.69 -4.53
CA ALA A 194 19.44 21.32 -4.74
C ALA A 194 20.28 20.80 -3.55
N ALA A 195 20.83 21.69 -2.71
CA ALA A 195 21.67 21.31 -1.56
C ALA A 195 20.88 20.67 -0.39
N LEU A 196 19.55 20.84 -0.34
CA LEU A 196 18.68 20.17 0.64
C LEU A 196 18.09 18.84 0.12
N ASN A 197 18.06 18.66 -1.20
CA ASN A 197 17.49 17.46 -1.84
C ASN A 197 18.50 16.30 -1.99
N ASN A 198 19.78 16.51 -1.68
CA ASN A 198 20.86 15.55 -1.94
C ASN A 198 21.45 14.88 -0.68
N ARG A 199 20.64 14.66 0.37
CA ARG A 199 20.98 13.74 1.47
C ARG A 199 20.27 12.39 1.39
N CYS A 200 19.56 12.10 0.30
CA CYS A 200 18.88 10.81 0.10
C CYS A 200 19.61 9.89 -0.89
N SER A 201 20.89 10.18 -1.16
CA SER A 201 21.82 9.26 -1.82
C SER A 201 23.06 9.13 -0.94
N ILE A 202 22.91 8.49 0.22
CA ILE A 202 24.08 7.97 0.94
C ILE A 202 24.64 6.87 0.07
N GLU A 203 25.88 7.10 -0.37
CA GLU A 203 26.73 6.17 -1.11
C GLU A 203 26.59 4.76 -0.52
N CYS A 204 26.15 3.82 -1.36
CA CYS A 204 26.09 2.42 -1.00
C CYS A 204 27.54 1.93 -0.89
N SER A 205 28.08 1.90 0.33
CA SER A 205 29.20 1.03 0.63
C SER A 205 28.70 -0.40 0.41
N SER A 206 29.43 -1.18 -0.38
CA SER A 206 29.08 -2.49 -0.93
C SER A 206 28.82 -3.62 0.09
N SER A 207 28.56 -3.29 1.36
CA SER A 207 28.47 -4.21 2.49
C SER A 207 27.20 -4.07 3.35
N THR A 208 26.20 -3.27 2.97
CA THR A 208 24.97 -3.05 3.77
C THR A 208 23.68 -3.23 2.97
N HIS A 209 22.69 -3.90 3.56
CA HIS A 209 21.31 -3.99 3.05
C HIS A 209 20.46 -2.88 3.65
N LYS A 210 19.82 -2.08 2.78
CA LYS A 210 18.90 -1.02 3.19
C LYS A 210 17.48 -1.56 3.25
N TYR A 211 16.84 -1.42 4.40
CA TYR A 211 15.43 -1.72 4.62
C TYR A 211 14.63 -0.43 4.71
N SER A 212 13.38 -0.48 4.24
CA SER A 212 12.45 0.63 4.29
C SER A 212 11.05 0.10 4.57
N LEU A 213 10.43 0.55 5.67
CA LEU A 213 9.05 0.16 5.99
C LEU A 213 8.33 1.30 6.73
N GLY A 214 7.10 1.60 6.32
CA GLY A 214 6.26 2.59 7.02
C GLY A 214 6.85 4.00 7.12
N GLY A 215 7.71 4.39 6.17
CA GLY A 215 8.35 5.71 6.13
C GLY A 215 9.63 5.84 6.96
N VAL A 216 10.09 4.76 7.60
CA VAL A 216 11.40 4.69 8.26
C VAL A 216 12.34 3.76 7.49
N THR A 217 13.63 4.09 7.51
CA THR A 217 14.69 3.33 6.85
C THR A 217 15.81 3.00 7.81
N TRP A 218 16.40 1.82 7.65
CA TRP A 218 17.56 1.39 8.43
C TRP A 218 18.45 0.49 7.58
N ASN A 219 19.72 0.39 7.96
CA ASN A 219 20.71 -0.38 7.21
C ASN A 219 21.24 -1.51 8.10
N ILE A 220 21.23 -2.74 7.60
CA ILE A 220 21.81 -3.89 8.30
C ILE A 220 23.01 -4.39 7.49
N SER A 221 24.04 -4.88 8.16
CA SER A 221 25.21 -5.45 7.49
C SER A 221 24.84 -6.72 6.73
N VAL A 222 25.45 -6.98 5.56
CA VAL A 222 25.12 -8.15 4.71
C VAL A 222 25.30 -9.51 5.44
N GLN A 223 26.11 -9.55 6.49
CA GLN A 223 26.36 -10.77 7.28
C GLN A 223 25.34 -11.02 8.40
N GLU A 224 24.47 -10.04 8.68
CA GLU A 224 23.53 -10.08 9.80
C GLU A 224 22.11 -10.29 9.29
N LYS A 225 21.32 -11.07 10.03
CA LYS A 225 19.91 -11.29 9.71
C LYS A 225 19.02 -10.45 10.60
N MET A 226 17.82 -10.13 10.12
CA MET A 226 16.83 -9.42 10.92
C MET A 226 16.47 -10.18 12.21
N GLU A 227 16.50 -11.52 12.17
CA GLU A 227 16.23 -12.40 13.31
C GLU A 227 17.20 -12.21 14.50
N ASP A 228 18.39 -11.65 14.25
CA ASP A 228 19.41 -11.34 15.27
C ASP A 228 19.06 -10.09 16.08
N TYR A 229 18.10 -9.30 15.59
CA TYR A 229 17.64 -8.06 16.21
C TYR A 229 16.33 -8.26 16.99
N LEU A 230 16.21 -7.54 18.11
CA LEU A 230 14.96 -7.29 18.81
C LEU A 230 14.41 -5.96 18.31
N ILE A 231 13.20 -5.98 17.77
CA ILE A 231 12.51 -4.78 17.27
C ILE A 231 11.80 -4.11 18.45
N PHE A 232 12.22 -2.89 18.79
CA PHE A 232 11.58 -2.04 19.78
C PHE A 232 10.73 -0.98 19.07
N TRP A 233 9.41 -1.14 19.09
CA TRP A 233 8.47 -0.20 18.47
C TRP A 233 7.99 0.85 19.47
N ILE A 234 8.17 2.13 19.15
CA ILE A 234 7.62 3.26 19.91
C ILE A 234 6.34 3.73 19.24
N GLY A 235 5.20 3.49 19.88
CA GLY A 235 3.92 3.98 19.42
C GLY A 235 2.73 3.09 19.80
N GLN A 236 1.57 3.51 19.30
CA GLN A 236 0.33 2.77 19.48
C GLN A 236 0.25 1.56 18.54
N ASP A 237 -0.75 0.72 18.79
CA ASP A 237 -1.15 -0.35 17.89
C ASP A 237 -1.91 0.23 16.69
N ASN A 238 -1.16 0.59 15.65
CA ASN A 238 -1.66 1.19 14.42
C ASN A 238 -1.32 0.32 13.19
N SER A 239 -1.78 0.74 12.02
CA SER A 239 -1.50 0.01 10.77
C SER A 239 -0.01 -0.10 10.44
N ALA A 240 0.81 0.89 10.80
CA ALA A 240 2.26 0.81 10.63
C ALA A 240 2.89 -0.27 11.53
N PHE A 241 2.43 -0.39 12.78
CA PHE A 241 2.86 -1.46 13.68
C PHE A 241 2.43 -2.83 13.17
N ALA A 242 1.17 -2.97 12.74
CA ALA A 242 0.67 -4.22 12.17
C ALA A 242 1.50 -4.65 10.94
N ASN A 243 1.89 -3.71 10.09
CA ASN A 243 2.77 -3.96 8.94
C ASN A 243 4.14 -4.51 9.38
N ILE A 244 4.79 -3.88 10.37
CA ILE A 244 6.07 -4.34 10.92
C ILE A 244 5.96 -5.76 11.50
N VAL A 245 4.92 -6.03 12.29
CA VAL A 245 4.76 -7.35 12.92
C VAL A 245 4.48 -8.45 11.90
N LEU A 246 3.72 -8.15 10.84
CA LEU A 246 3.43 -9.12 9.79
C LEU A 246 4.67 -9.41 8.94
N THR A 247 5.41 -8.37 8.53
CA THR A 247 6.62 -8.52 7.71
C THR A 247 7.78 -9.16 8.49
N PHE A 248 7.93 -8.83 9.76
CA PHE A 248 8.99 -9.36 10.62
C PHE A 248 8.46 -10.32 11.69
N ASN A 249 7.55 -11.21 11.30
CA ASN A 249 6.87 -12.14 12.22
C ASN A 249 7.80 -13.18 12.89
N GLN A 250 9.02 -13.35 12.39
CA GLN A 250 10.06 -14.21 12.96
C GLN A 250 10.93 -13.49 14.02
N CYS A 251 10.87 -12.16 14.07
CA CYS A 251 11.68 -11.36 14.98
C CYS A 251 11.03 -11.24 16.37
N GLU A 252 11.84 -10.98 17.40
CA GLU A 252 11.31 -10.64 18.71
C GLU A 252 10.89 -9.16 18.69
N ILE A 253 9.60 -8.88 18.91
CA ILE A 253 9.04 -7.53 18.83
C ILE A 253 8.51 -7.12 20.19
N VAL A 254 8.92 -5.95 20.66
CA VAL A 254 8.40 -5.30 21.86
C VAL A 254 7.83 -3.94 21.50
N ARG A 255 6.60 -3.67 21.93
CA ARG A 255 5.94 -2.37 21.76
C ARG A 255 6.02 -1.56 23.04
N TYR A 256 6.34 -0.28 22.91
CA TYR A 256 6.25 0.71 23.96
C TYR A 256 5.12 1.69 23.67
N ASP A 257 4.12 1.71 24.55
CA ASP A 257 3.03 2.67 24.47
C ASP A 257 3.45 4.01 25.10
N ALA A 258 3.59 5.05 24.27
CA ALA A 258 4.02 6.36 24.71
C ALA A 258 2.98 7.11 25.58
N ILE A 259 1.70 6.71 25.54
CA ILE A 259 0.65 7.34 26.36
C ILE A 259 0.61 6.69 27.74
N GLU A 260 0.63 5.36 27.78
CA GLU A 260 0.55 4.60 29.03
C GLU A 260 1.91 4.43 29.71
N ASN A 261 3.01 4.69 29.00
CA ASN A 261 4.39 4.45 29.41
C ASN A 261 4.65 2.98 29.79
N GLN A 262 4.03 2.04 29.06
CA GLN A 262 4.09 0.62 29.34
C GLN A 262 4.66 -0.18 28.17
N LEU A 263 5.35 -1.27 28.50
CA LEU A 263 5.83 -2.26 27.54
C LEU A 263 4.77 -3.34 27.34
N SER A 264 4.49 -3.64 26.07
CA SER A 264 3.62 -4.73 25.65
C SER A 264 4.39 -5.65 24.71
N THR A 265 4.42 -6.93 25.04
CA THR A 265 4.95 -8.01 24.19
C THR A 265 3.84 -8.82 23.52
N ASP A 266 2.58 -8.52 23.82
CA ASP A 266 1.45 -9.29 23.29
C ASP A 266 1.19 -8.96 21.81
N VAL A 267 1.62 -9.86 20.94
CA VAL A 267 1.32 -9.87 19.49
C VAL A 267 0.32 -10.96 19.11
N SER A 268 -0.36 -11.57 20.09
CA SER A 268 -1.24 -12.73 19.87
C SER A 268 -2.41 -12.44 18.93
N HIS A 269 -2.92 -11.21 18.95
CA HIS A 269 -4.00 -10.78 18.08
C HIS A 269 -3.56 -10.73 16.60
N LEU A 270 -2.32 -10.31 16.31
CA LEU A 270 -1.76 -10.26 14.95
C LEU A 270 -1.50 -11.67 14.41
N MET A 271 -1.14 -12.62 15.27
CA MET A 271 -1.05 -14.03 14.88
C MET A 271 -2.42 -14.66 14.55
N LYS A 272 -3.52 -14.14 15.13
CA LYS A 272 -4.88 -14.51 14.69
C LYS A 272 -5.18 -13.92 13.31
N VAL A 273 -4.75 -12.70 13.05
CA VAL A 273 -4.87 -12.06 11.72
C VAL A 273 -4.12 -12.88 10.67
N LEU A 274 -2.87 -13.26 10.91
CA LEU A 274 -2.08 -14.08 9.96
C LEU A 274 -2.76 -15.41 9.60
N ARG A 275 -3.27 -16.14 10.60
CA ARG A 275 -4.03 -17.38 10.37
C ARG A 275 -5.30 -17.14 9.55
N ARG A 276 -5.97 -16.02 9.80
CA ARG A 276 -7.14 -15.62 9.03
C ARG A 276 -6.77 -15.26 7.59
N ARG A 277 -5.64 -14.57 7.36
CA ARG A 277 -5.13 -14.29 6.01
C ARG A 277 -4.83 -15.57 5.24
N TYR A 278 -4.19 -16.55 5.87
CA TYR A 278 -3.96 -17.87 5.27
C TYR A 278 -5.28 -18.53 4.81
N TYR A 279 -6.31 -18.48 5.66
CA TYR A 279 -7.65 -18.95 5.27
C TYR A 279 -8.23 -18.19 4.05
N LEU A 280 -8.03 -16.87 3.97
CA LEU A 280 -8.49 -16.08 2.82
C LEU A 280 -7.73 -16.43 1.53
N VAL A 281 -6.43 -16.71 1.61
CA VAL A 281 -5.62 -17.19 0.48
C VAL A 281 -6.12 -18.52 -0.03
N GLU A 282 -6.40 -19.48 0.86
CA GLU A 282 -7.01 -20.75 0.48
C GLU A 282 -8.38 -20.56 -0.17
N LYS A 283 -9.19 -19.62 0.34
CA LYS A 283 -10.45 -19.25 -0.29
C LYS A 283 -10.28 -18.62 -1.67
N ALA A 284 -9.23 -17.84 -1.87
CA ALA A 284 -8.91 -17.23 -3.15
C ALA A 284 -8.47 -18.25 -4.20
N LYS A 285 -7.73 -19.30 -3.82
CA LYS A 285 -7.33 -20.40 -4.74
C LYS A 285 -8.54 -21.02 -5.46
N ASP A 286 -9.65 -21.14 -4.75
CA ASP A 286 -10.87 -21.77 -5.25
C ASP A 286 -11.81 -20.83 -6.01
N ALA A 287 -11.48 -19.53 -6.05
CA ALA A 287 -12.30 -18.51 -6.69
C ALA A 287 -12.17 -18.55 -8.22
N ASN A 288 -13.29 -18.38 -8.94
CA ASN A 288 -13.30 -18.35 -10.41
C ASN A 288 -13.26 -16.92 -10.98
N ILE A 289 -13.92 -15.98 -10.29
CA ILE A 289 -14.04 -14.57 -10.69
C ILE A 289 -13.39 -13.70 -9.62
N VAL A 290 -12.43 -12.88 -10.03
CA VAL A 290 -11.60 -12.03 -9.17
C VAL A 290 -11.82 -10.56 -9.50
N GLY A 291 -12.15 -9.74 -8.50
CA GLY A 291 -12.20 -8.28 -8.67
C GLY A 291 -10.88 -7.61 -8.26
N ILE A 292 -10.20 -6.92 -9.17
CA ILE A 292 -9.03 -6.08 -8.87
C ILE A 292 -9.55 -4.72 -8.41
N LEU A 293 -9.47 -4.44 -7.11
CA LEU A 293 -9.86 -3.18 -6.50
C LEU A 293 -8.67 -2.21 -6.49
N VAL A 294 -8.78 -1.11 -7.21
CA VAL A 294 -7.75 -0.06 -7.24
C VAL A 294 -8.09 1.00 -6.19
N GLY A 295 -7.41 0.92 -5.05
CA GLY A 295 -7.58 1.82 -3.90
C GLY A 295 -6.55 2.94 -3.82
N THR A 296 -5.77 3.17 -4.86
CA THR A 296 -4.80 4.26 -4.93
C THR A 296 -4.57 4.70 -6.37
N LEU A 297 -4.47 6.02 -6.57
CA LEU A 297 -4.01 6.63 -7.83
C LEU A 297 -2.74 7.48 -7.67
N GLY A 298 -2.29 7.71 -6.43
CA GLY A 298 -1.14 8.56 -6.13
C GLY A 298 0.17 7.80 -5.92
N VAL A 299 0.13 6.47 -5.80
CA VAL A 299 1.34 5.67 -5.52
C VAL A 299 2.01 5.26 -6.82
N ALA A 300 3.25 5.68 -7.06
CA ALA A 300 3.99 5.28 -8.24
C ALA A 300 4.10 3.75 -8.38
N GLY A 301 3.84 3.24 -9.59
CA GLY A 301 3.91 1.81 -9.92
C GLY A 301 2.58 1.04 -9.84
N TYR A 302 1.49 1.67 -9.40
CA TYR A 302 0.19 0.98 -9.24
C TYR A 302 -0.38 0.41 -10.57
N LEU A 303 -0.11 1.06 -11.71
CA LEU A 303 -0.55 0.55 -13.01
C LEU A 303 0.17 -0.75 -13.40
N HIS A 304 1.45 -0.85 -13.06
CA HIS A 304 2.24 -2.04 -13.37
C HIS A 304 1.74 -3.25 -12.59
N ILE A 305 1.50 -3.08 -11.28
CA ILE A 305 0.95 -4.17 -10.46
C ILE A 305 -0.47 -4.56 -10.91
N ILE A 306 -1.30 -3.63 -11.37
CA ILE A 306 -2.61 -3.98 -11.94
C ILE A 306 -2.45 -4.89 -13.15
N GLU A 307 -1.52 -4.57 -14.05
CA GLU A 307 -1.29 -5.38 -15.24
C GLU A 307 -0.71 -6.76 -14.89
N GLN A 308 0.27 -6.81 -13.98
CA GLN A 308 0.78 -8.09 -13.46
C GLN A 308 -0.32 -8.93 -12.82
N MET A 309 -1.20 -8.34 -12.01
CA MET A 309 -2.31 -9.09 -11.41
C MET A 309 -3.29 -9.60 -12.47
N LYS A 310 -3.56 -8.85 -13.53
CA LYS A 310 -4.39 -9.36 -14.64
C LYS A 310 -3.73 -10.53 -15.35
N GLU A 311 -2.45 -10.43 -15.67
CA GLU A 311 -1.68 -11.50 -16.32
C GLU A 311 -1.66 -12.75 -15.46
N LEU A 312 -1.39 -12.60 -14.16
CA LEU A 312 -1.34 -13.69 -13.19
C LEU A 312 -2.70 -14.36 -12.98
N ILE A 313 -3.78 -13.59 -12.89
CA ILE A 313 -5.15 -14.15 -12.79
C ILE A 313 -5.53 -14.87 -14.09
N LYS A 314 -5.16 -14.32 -15.26
CA LYS A 314 -5.39 -14.94 -16.56
C LYS A 314 -4.60 -16.24 -16.72
N ALA A 315 -3.34 -16.26 -16.30
CA ALA A 315 -2.48 -17.44 -16.31
C ALA A 315 -3.03 -18.57 -15.41
N ALA A 316 -3.73 -18.21 -14.33
CA ALA A 316 -4.44 -19.16 -13.48
C ALA A 316 -5.81 -19.62 -14.02
N GLY A 317 -6.20 -19.23 -15.25
CA GLY A 317 -7.47 -19.61 -15.87
C GLY A 317 -8.71 -18.92 -15.28
N LYS A 318 -8.51 -17.81 -14.55
CA LYS A 318 -9.59 -17.09 -13.84
C LYS A 318 -9.96 -15.80 -14.57
N LYS A 319 -11.19 -15.32 -14.38
CA LYS A 319 -11.66 -14.04 -14.93
C LYS A 319 -11.39 -12.90 -13.96
N SER A 320 -10.92 -11.76 -14.47
CA SER A 320 -10.65 -10.58 -13.66
C SER A 320 -11.47 -9.35 -14.08
N TYR A 321 -11.90 -8.55 -13.10
CA TYR A 321 -12.54 -7.24 -13.31
C TYR A 321 -11.76 -6.13 -12.60
N THR A 322 -11.35 -5.09 -13.32
CA THR A 322 -10.70 -3.93 -12.68
C THR A 322 -11.75 -2.90 -12.26
N LEU A 323 -11.82 -2.65 -10.95
CA LEU A 323 -12.75 -1.73 -10.33
C LEU A 323 -11.96 -0.60 -9.66
N VAL A 324 -12.07 0.61 -10.21
CA VAL A 324 -11.48 1.81 -9.61
C VAL A 324 -12.50 2.43 -8.67
N MET A 325 -12.21 2.42 -7.38
CA MET A 325 -13.05 3.05 -6.37
C MET A 325 -12.19 3.68 -5.28
N GLY A 326 -12.72 4.72 -4.64
CA GLY A 326 -12.09 5.28 -3.43
C GLY A 326 -12.08 4.30 -2.25
N ARG A 327 -12.05 4.80 -1.02
CA ARG A 327 -12.09 3.95 0.19
C ARG A 327 -13.16 2.83 0.08
N PRO A 328 -12.77 1.54 0.09
CA PRO A 328 -13.71 0.44 -0.11
C PRO A 328 -14.65 0.31 1.09
N ASN A 329 -15.89 -0.07 0.83
CA ASN A 329 -16.92 -0.30 1.84
C ASN A 329 -17.74 -1.54 1.45
N SER A 330 -18.29 -2.26 2.42
CA SER A 330 -19.14 -3.44 2.19
C SER A 330 -20.26 -3.14 1.19
N ALA A 331 -20.94 -2.00 1.33
CA ALA A 331 -21.99 -1.59 0.39
C ALA A 331 -21.50 -1.38 -1.05
N LYS A 332 -20.25 -0.89 -1.24
CA LYS A 332 -19.66 -0.72 -2.59
C LYS A 332 -19.35 -2.07 -3.22
N LEU A 333 -18.78 -3.00 -2.44
CA LEU A 333 -18.41 -4.33 -2.91
C LEU A 333 -19.62 -5.25 -3.13
N ALA A 334 -20.69 -5.07 -2.35
CA ALA A 334 -21.93 -5.82 -2.49
C ALA A 334 -22.62 -5.63 -3.85
N ASN A 335 -22.28 -4.59 -4.61
CA ASN A 335 -22.78 -4.38 -5.96
C ASN A 335 -22.21 -5.38 -6.99
N PHE A 336 -21.14 -6.09 -6.64
CA PHE A 336 -20.46 -7.05 -7.51
C PHE A 336 -20.48 -8.47 -6.90
N PRO A 337 -21.66 -9.08 -6.71
CA PRO A 337 -21.76 -10.40 -6.08
C PRO A 337 -21.20 -11.54 -6.96
N GLU A 338 -20.94 -11.28 -8.24
CA GLU A 338 -20.20 -12.18 -9.13
C GLU A 338 -18.73 -12.35 -8.72
N CYS A 339 -18.13 -11.36 -8.06
CA CYS A 339 -16.75 -11.43 -7.62
C CYS A 339 -16.66 -12.24 -6.32
N GLU A 340 -16.03 -13.41 -6.40
CA GLU A 340 -15.87 -14.31 -5.26
C GLU A 340 -14.73 -13.89 -4.34
N VAL A 341 -13.75 -13.17 -4.87
CA VAL A 341 -12.62 -12.58 -4.13
C VAL A 341 -12.20 -11.26 -4.75
N PHE A 342 -11.72 -10.34 -3.92
CA PHE A 342 -11.18 -9.06 -4.36
C PHE A 342 -9.69 -8.93 -4.03
N VAL A 343 -8.88 -8.53 -5.01
CA VAL A 343 -7.47 -8.16 -4.82
C VAL A 343 -7.39 -6.65 -4.63
N TYR A 344 -6.99 -6.18 -3.45
CA TYR A 344 -6.93 -4.76 -3.13
C TYR A 344 -5.54 -4.18 -3.35
N VAL A 345 -5.40 -3.42 -4.43
CA VAL A 345 -4.18 -2.67 -4.77
C VAL A 345 -4.22 -1.32 -4.05
N SER A 346 -3.49 -1.21 -2.95
CA SER A 346 -3.34 0.05 -2.19
C SER A 346 -1.96 0.15 -1.54
N CYS A 347 -1.73 1.18 -0.73
CA CYS A 347 -0.45 1.33 -0.03
C CYS A 347 -0.26 0.27 1.08
N ALA A 348 0.98 -0.02 1.44
CA ALA A 348 1.32 -1.08 2.41
C ALA A 348 0.64 -0.90 3.78
N GLN A 349 0.38 0.34 4.22
CA GLN A 349 -0.30 0.61 5.50
C GLN A 349 -1.82 0.36 5.46
N THR A 350 -2.46 0.39 4.29
CA THR A 350 -3.92 0.21 4.16
C THR A 350 -4.31 -1.05 3.42
N ALA A 351 -3.33 -1.80 2.89
CA ALA A 351 -3.55 -3.01 2.11
C ALA A 351 -4.30 -4.08 2.90
N LEU A 352 -4.06 -4.15 4.22
CA LEU A 352 -4.68 -5.14 5.08
C LEU A 352 -6.11 -4.75 5.47
N LEU A 353 -7.07 -5.07 4.59
CA LEU A 353 -8.49 -4.96 4.88
C LEU A 353 -9.03 -6.30 5.39
N ASP A 354 -9.33 -6.35 6.68
CA ASP A 354 -9.95 -7.51 7.31
C ASP A 354 -11.13 -7.10 8.20
N SER A 355 -12.30 -6.98 7.57
CA SER A 355 -13.58 -6.84 8.27
C SER A 355 -14.47 -8.05 8.00
N LYS A 356 -15.31 -8.39 8.99
CA LYS A 356 -16.39 -9.37 8.84
C LYS A 356 -17.55 -8.84 7.99
N ASP A 357 -17.60 -7.54 7.75
CA ASP A 357 -18.67 -6.90 7.00
C ASP A 357 -18.57 -7.14 5.49
N PHE A 358 -17.38 -7.53 5.00
CA PHE A 358 -17.18 -7.83 3.60
C PHE A 358 -17.75 -9.22 3.25
N LEU A 359 -18.71 -9.25 2.32
CA LEU A 359 -19.35 -10.48 1.86
C LEU A 359 -18.38 -11.39 1.09
N ALA A 360 -17.46 -10.78 0.36
CA ALA A 360 -16.37 -11.46 -0.33
C ALA A 360 -15.02 -11.12 0.33
N PRO A 361 -14.09 -12.07 0.41
CA PRO A 361 -12.74 -11.86 0.93
C PRO A 361 -11.99 -10.78 0.14
N VAL A 362 -11.22 -9.96 0.87
CA VAL A 362 -10.32 -8.95 0.30
C VAL A 362 -8.88 -9.33 0.62
N ILE A 363 -8.12 -9.66 -0.41
CA ILE A 363 -6.72 -10.12 -0.34
C ILE A 363 -5.76 -9.06 -0.86
N THR A 364 -4.49 -9.13 -0.45
CA THR A 364 -3.42 -8.26 -0.95
C THR A 364 -2.82 -8.79 -2.27
N PRO A 365 -2.06 -7.99 -3.04
CA PRO A 365 -1.37 -8.48 -4.23
C PRO A 365 -0.41 -9.64 -3.93
N PHE A 366 0.33 -9.59 -2.81
CA PHE A 366 1.20 -10.70 -2.39
C PHE A 366 0.42 -12.00 -2.14
N GLU A 367 -0.73 -11.90 -1.48
CA GLU A 367 -1.61 -13.03 -1.24
C GLU A 367 -2.23 -13.58 -2.53
N ALA A 368 -2.51 -12.72 -3.51
CA ALA A 368 -2.96 -13.12 -4.83
C ALA A 368 -1.86 -13.89 -5.58
N VAL A 369 -0.60 -13.44 -5.48
CA VAL A 369 0.55 -14.18 -6.04
C VAL A 369 0.64 -15.56 -5.40
N LEU A 370 0.48 -15.67 -4.09
CA LEU A 370 0.51 -16.96 -3.40
C LEU A 370 -0.70 -17.85 -3.73
N ALA A 371 -1.86 -17.26 -3.99
CA ALA A 371 -3.08 -18.00 -4.34
C ALA A 371 -3.07 -18.49 -5.79
N PHE A 372 -2.51 -17.71 -6.72
CA PHE A 372 -2.65 -17.98 -8.15
C PHE A 372 -1.36 -18.48 -8.81
N SER A 373 -0.18 -18.29 -8.18
CA SER A 373 1.06 -18.92 -8.64
C SER A 373 1.13 -20.38 -8.23
N ARG A 374 1.46 -21.25 -9.17
CA ARG A 374 1.64 -22.69 -8.88
C ARG A 374 3.01 -22.94 -8.24
N GLY A 375 3.06 -23.87 -7.28
CA GLY A 375 4.30 -24.29 -6.61
C GLY A 375 4.82 -23.35 -5.51
N ARG A 376 4.15 -22.23 -5.21
CA ARG A 376 4.49 -21.40 -4.05
C ARG A 376 3.78 -21.89 -2.80
N GLU A 377 4.56 -22.28 -1.82
CA GLU A 377 4.08 -22.56 -0.47
C GLU A 377 4.26 -21.33 0.43
N TRP A 378 3.45 -21.25 1.49
CA TRP A 378 3.57 -20.18 2.47
C TRP A 378 4.85 -20.38 3.30
N THR A 379 5.91 -19.61 2.99
CA THR A 379 7.22 -19.69 3.67
C THR A 379 7.25 -18.97 5.02
N GLY A 380 6.20 -18.23 5.37
CA GLY A 380 6.14 -17.40 6.56
C GLY A 380 6.41 -15.92 6.28
N GLU A 381 7.08 -15.60 5.17
CA GLU A 381 7.30 -14.22 4.76
C GLU A 381 6.00 -13.56 4.32
N TYR A 382 5.79 -12.30 4.72
CA TYR A 382 4.57 -11.57 4.39
C TYR A 382 4.91 -10.15 3.92
N LEU A 383 4.73 -9.93 2.62
CA LEU A 383 5.05 -8.66 1.97
C LEU A 383 3.77 -7.84 1.76
N LEU A 384 3.77 -6.61 2.26
CA LEU A 384 2.65 -5.67 2.12
C LEU A 384 2.91 -4.58 1.06
N ASP A 385 4.18 -4.24 0.80
CA ASP A 385 4.53 -3.33 -0.29
C ASP A 385 4.62 -4.10 -1.61
N PHE A 386 3.80 -3.69 -2.59
CA PHE A 386 3.80 -4.30 -3.91
C PHE A 386 5.04 -3.92 -4.74
N LYS A 387 5.81 -2.91 -4.33
CA LYS A 387 7.09 -2.57 -5.00
C LYS A 387 8.13 -3.68 -4.84
N ASP A 388 8.17 -4.28 -3.66
CA ASP A 388 9.07 -5.38 -3.36
C ASP A 388 8.64 -6.64 -4.13
N LEU A 389 7.33 -6.81 -4.33
CA LEU A 389 6.75 -7.89 -5.14
C LEU A 389 7.16 -7.80 -6.62
N ILE A 390 7.09 -6.60 -7.22
CA ILE A 390 7.51 -6.35 -8.62
C ILE A 390 8.97 -6.80 -8.85
N THR A 391 9.82 -6.59 -7.83
CA THR A 391 11.25 -6.91 -7.92
C THR A 391 11.51 -8.42 -7.81
N SER A 392 10.75 -9.10 -6.95
CA SER A 392 10.86 -10.54 -6.71
C SER A 392 10.41 -11.40 -7.89
N GLU A 393 9.37 -10.99 -8.63
CA GLU A 393 8.79 -11.81 -9.71
C GLU A 393 9.65 -11.96 -10.95
N LYS A 394 10.58 -11.02 -11.23
CA LYS A 394 11.49 -11.14 -12.39
C LYS A 394 12.40 -12.37 -12.33
N GLN A 395 12.46 -13.06 -11.19
CA GLN A 395 13.44 -14.09 -10.92
C GLN A 395 12.91 -15.54 -10.97
N GLU A 396 11.59 -15.77 -11.00
CA GLU A 396 11.03 -17.13 -10.72
C GLU A 396 9.95 -17.66 -11.68
N VAL A 397 9.75 -17.08 -12.87
CA VAL A 397 8.88 -17.72 -13.89
C VAL A 397 9.63 -18.85 -14.58
N ALA A 398 9.89 -19.93 -13.85
CA ALA A 398 10.38 -21.20 -14.39
C ALA A 398 9.28 -22.26 -14.24
N SER A 399 8.95 -22.88 -15.37
CA SER A 399 7.91 -23.89 -15.56
C SER A 399 7.90 -24.98 -14.48
N ALA A 400 6.82 -25.03 -13.70
CA ALA A 400 6.49 -26.21 -12.90
C ALA A 400 5.28 -26.91 -13.54
N THR A 401 5.44 -28.22 -13.74
CA THR A 401 4.44 -29.15 -14.26
C THR A 401 3.12 -29.07 -13.49
N GLU A 402 2.01 -29.16 -14.22
CA GLU A 402 0.65 -29.01 -13.70
C GLU A 402 0.25 -30.22 -12.85
N GLU A 403 0.52 -30.16 -11.54
CA GLU A 403 -0.02 -31.14 -10.59
C GLU A 403 -1.45 -30.76 -10.18
N ALA A 404 -2.33 -31.77 -10.08
CA ALA A 404 -3.68 -31.59 -9.57
C ALA A 404 -3.64 -31.11 -8.10
N ARG A 405 -4.31 -29.99 -7.80
CA ARG A 405 -4.30 -29.41 -6.45
C ARG A 405 -5.48 -29.90 -5.63
N PHE A 406 -5.29 -30.13 -4.34
CA PHE A 406 -6.40 -30.41 -3.43
C PHE A 406 -6.97 -29.10 -2.85
N SER A 407 -8.28 -28.87 -2.99
CA SER A 407 -8.98 -27.77 -2.34
C SER A 407 -9.36 -28.17 -0.92
N PHE A 408 -8.82 -27.47 0.08
CA PHE A 408 -9.19 -27.68 1.49
C PHE A 408 -10.63 -27.22 1.81
N ILE A 409 -11.22 -26.33 0.99
CA ILE A 409 -12.55 -25.78 1.25
C ILE A 409 -13.63 -26.66 0.62
N LYS A 410 -13.41 -27.13 -0.61
CA LYS A 410 -14.35 -28.01 -1.32
C LYS A 410 -14.10 -29.49 -1.02
N GLY A 411 -12.95 -29.85 -0.45
CA GLY A 411 -12.59 -31.23 -0.11
C GLY A 411 -12.35 -32.12 -1.33
N ALA A 412 -11.91 -31.53 -2.45
CA ALA A 412 -11.82 -32.19 -3.75
C ALA A 412 -10.54 -31.79 -4.50
N TYR A 413 -10.08 -32.66 -5.40
CA TYR A 413 -9.01 -32.32 -6.35
C TYR A 413 -9.56 -31.41 -7.45
N MET A 414 -8.86 -30.31 -7.70
CA MET A 414 -9.16 -29.33 -8.74
C MET A 414 -8.12 -29.48 -9.85
N GLU A 415 -8.62 -29.56 -11.07
CA GLU A 415 -7.84 -29.57 -12.30
C GLU A 415 -8.25 -28.32 -13.08
N ASP A 416 -7.28 -27.45 -13.39
CA ASP A 416 -7.57 -26.22 -14.13
C ASP A 416 -7.62 -26.58 -15.62
N SER A 417 -8.80 -26.54 -16.23
CA SER A 417 -8.94 -26.70 -17.68
C SER A 417 -8.40 -25.45 -18.37
N HIS A 418 -7.36 -25.59 -19.21
CA HIS A 418 -6.90 -24.53 -20.09
C HIS A 418 -8.06 -24.04 -20.96
N ALA A 419 -8.50 -22.81 -20.74
CA ALA A 419 -9.30 -22.09 -21.71
C ALA A 419 -8.34 -21.52 -22.76
N GLU A 420 -7.98 -22.32 -23.76
CA GLU A 420 -7.45 -21.79 -25.02
C GLU A 420 -8.58 -21.05 -25.74
N GLU A 421 -8.85 -19.81 -25.33
CA GLU A 421 -9.56 -18.82 -26.16
C GLU A 421 -8.57 -18.27 -27.20
N ASP A 422 -8.09 -19.12 -28.11
CA ASP A 422 -7.46 -18.72 -29.37
C ASP A 422 -7.45 -19.93 -30.31
N MET A 423 -8.60 -20.25 -30.91
CA MET A 423 -8.63 -20.87 -32.23
C MET A 423 -9.90 -20.46 -32.96
N GLU A 424 -9.69 -19.85 -34.12
CA GLU A 424 -10.66 -19.72 -35.18
C GLU A 424 -11.41 -21.05 -35.38
N GLN A 425 -12.70 -20.93 -35.67
CA GLN A 425 -13.65 -22.00 -35.90
C GLN A 425 -13.06 -23.18 -36.69
N SER A 426 -12.58 -24.21 -35.99
CA SER A 426 -12.28 -25.51 -36.57
C SER A 426 -12.66 -26.62 -35.58
N GLU A 427 -13.79 -27.26 -35.90
CA GLU A 427 -14.20 -28.59 -35.44
C GLU A 427 -14.50 -28.77 -33.93
N THR A 428 -15.67 -28.27 -33.52
CA THR A 428 -16.31 -28.45 -32.20
C THR A 428 -16.54 -29.90 -31.75
N SER A 429 -16.38 -30.90 -32.62
CA SER A 429 -16.58 -32.32 -32.29
C SER A 429 -15.32 -33.02 -31.78
N LEU A 430 -14.12 -32.60 -32.21
CA LEU A 430 -12.86 -33.22 -31.83
C LEU A 430 -12.40 -32.79 -30.44
N ALA A 431 -12.53 -31.49 -30.13
CA ALA A 431 -12.25 -30.97 -28.78
C ALA A 431 -13.20 -31.56 -27.73
N LEU A 432 -14.48 -31.75 -28.06
CA LEU A 432 -15.43 -32.39 -27.15
C LEU A 432 -15.09 -33.87 -26.95
N ALA A 433 -14.65 -34.57 -28.00
CA ALA A 433 -14.21 -35.96 -27.92
C ALA A 433 -12.98 -36.12 -27.03
N GLU A 434 -11.95 -35.27 -27.17
CA GLU A 434 -10.76 -35.28 -26.30
C GLU A 434 -11.10 -34.95 -24.85
N VAL A 435 -11.98 -33.98 -24.60
CA VAL A 435 -12.45 -33.67 -23.24
C VAL A 435 -13.23 -34.85 -22.65
N THR A 436 -14.07 -35.52 -23.43
CA THR A 436 -14.78 -36.73 -22.97
C THR A 436 -13.84 -37.92 -22.77
N GLU A 437 -12.81 -38.08 -23.59
CA GLU A 437 -11.81 -39.16 -23.45
C GLU A 437 -10.95 -38.95 -22.20
N LYS A 438 -10.53 -37.70 -21.91
CA LYS A 438 -9.89 -37.35 -20.64
C LYS A 438 -10.81 -37.60 -19.44
N ALA A 439 -12.09 -37.20 -19.52
CA ALA A 439 -13.07 -37.45 -18.47
C ALA A 439 -13.34 -38.96 -18.24
N LEU A 440 -13.32 -39.76 -19.30
CA LEU A 440 -13.54 -41.21 -19.25
C LEU A 440 -12.30 -41.98 -18.77
N SER A 441 -11.08 -41.51 -19.09
CA SER A 441 -9.83 -42.17 -18.68
C SER A 441 -9.57 -42.11 -17.17
N ILE A 442 -10.14 -41.12 -16.47
CA ILE A 442 -10.02 -40.98 -15.00
C ILE A 442 -11.05 -41.82 -14.23
N GLN A 443 -12.08 -42.35 -14.90
CA GLN A 443 -13.10 -43.20 -14.28
C GLN A 443 -12.68 -44.66 -14.08
N ASN A 444 -11.38 -44.98 -14.15
CA ASN A 444 -10.90 -46.35 -14.02
C ASN A 444 -10.38 -46.65 -12.60
N GLN A 445 -11.26 -47.29 -11.83
CA GLN A 445 -11.03 -48.12 -10.63
C GLN A 445 -10.71 -47.42 -9.29
N ASN A 446 -11.77 -47.27 -8.49
CA ASN A 446 -11.79 -47.22 -7.02
C ASN A 446 -11.24 -45.98 -6.28
N SER A 447 -11.52 -44.79 -6.78
CA SER A 447 -11.43 -43.57 -5.97
C SER A 447 -12.60 -42.64 -6.28
N ASP A 448 -13.46 -42.40 -5.28
CA ASP A 448 -14.47 -41.33 -5.23
C ASP A 448 -13.81 -39.94 -5.16
N ALA A 449 -12.80 -39.68 -6.00
CA ALA A 449 -12.23 -38.35 -6.15
C ALA A 449 -13.13 -37.59 -7.12
N ILE A 450 -14.11 -36.87 -6.58
CA ILE A 450 -14.95 -35.93 -7.33
C ILE A 450 -14.03 -34.84 -7.89
N LEU A 451 -13.63 -34.97 -9.16
CA LEU A 451 -12.89 -33.95 -9.87
C LEU A 451 -13.84 -32.79 -10.18
N TYR A 452 -13.53 -31.62 -9.62
CA TYR A 452 -14.32 -30.41 -9.86
C TYR A 452 -13.65 -29.61 -10.97
N GLN A 453 -14.26 -29.55 -12.14
CA GLN A 453 -13.82 -28.65 -13.22
C GLN A 453 -14.29 -27.23 -12.91
N GLY A 454 -13.36 -26.38 -12.49
CA GLY A 454 -13.59 -24.96 -12.27
C GLY A 454 -13.60 -24.18 -13.58
N GLY A 455 -14.68 -24.26 -14.35
CA GLY A 455 -14.86 -23.39 -15.51
C GLY A 455 -15.19 -21.96 -15.09
N ALA A 456 -14.48 -20.97 -15.63
CA ALA A 456 -14.76 -19.56 -15.35
C ALA A 456 -16.10 -19.13 -15.98
N ILE A 457 -17.18 -19.13 -15.18
CA ILE A 457 -18.52 -18.68 -15.59
C ILE A 457 -18.45 -17.20 -15.97
N SER A 458 -19.01 -16.81 -17.12
CA SER A 458 -19.07 -15.39 -17.51
C SER A 458 -20.00 -14.62 -16.57
N SER A 459 -19.75 -13.32 -16.32
CA SER A 459 -20.67 -12.52 -15.50
C SER A 459 -22.08 -12.45 -16.09
N ILE A 460 -22.21 -12.57 -17.41
CA ILE A 460 -23.51 -12.70 -18.08
C ILE A 460 -24.21 -14.00 -17.67
N ASP A 461 -23.48 -15.10 -17.56
CA ASP A 461 -24.04 -16.39 -17.17
C ASP A 461 -24.36 -16.42 -15.67
N TYR A 462 -23.54 -15.75 -14.85
CA TYR A 462 -23.83 -15.51 -13.45
C TYR A 462 -25.14 -14.72 -13.28
N LEU A 463 -25.32 -13.63 -14.04
CA LEU A 463 -26.55 -12.83 -14.04
C LEU A 463 -27.76 -13.64 -14.50
N LYS A 464 -27.61 -14.47 -15.53
CA LYS A 464 -28.67 -15.39 -15.99
C LYS A 464 -29.00 -16.45 -14.92
N ALA A 465 -28.03 -16.93 -14.17
CA ALA A 465 -28.22 -17.95 -13.14
C ALA A 465 -28.82 -17.41 -11.82
N ARG A 466 -28.92 -16.08 -11.63
CA ARG A 466 -29.50 -15.51 -10.40
C ARG A 466 -30.97 -15.89 -10.24
N SER A 467 -31.33 -16.27 -9.01
CA SER A 467 -32.71 -16.61 -8.62
C SER A 467 -33.66 -15.41 -8.66
N TYR A 468 -33.15 -14.21 -8.42
CA TYR A 468 -33.89 -12.95 -8.49
C TYR A 468 -33.31 -12.06 -9.60
N ARG A 469 -34.13 -11.78 -10.62
CA ARG A 469 -33.76 -10.94 -11.78
C ARG A 469 -34.30 -9.51 -11.71
N GLY A 470 -34.83 -9.09 -10.56
CA GLY A 470 -35.56 -7.82 -10.42
C GLY A 470 -37.06 -7.96 -10.72
N LEU A 471 -37.78 -6.85 -10.60
CA LEU A 471 -39.24 -6.77 -10.86
C LEU A 471 -39.58 -6.73 -12.36
N THR A 472 -38.62 -6.33 -13.19
CA THR A 472 -38.70 -6.42 -14.65
C THR A 472 -37.99 -7.70 -15.08
N GLY A 473 -38.69 -8.58 -15.80
CA GLY A 473 -38.06 -9.68 -16.53
C GLY A 473 -37.05 -9.17 -17.58
N GLU A 474 -36.48 -10.11 -18.35
CA GLU A 474 -35.43 -9.94 -19.38
C GLU A 474 -35.18 -8.48 -19.79
N TYR A 475 -33.98 -7.98 -19.48
CA TYR A 475 -33.54 -6.64 -19.85
C TYR A 475 -33.54 -6.50 -21.38
N GLU A 476 -34.67 -6.09 -21.95
CA GLU A 476 -34.78 -5.46 -23.28
C GLU A 476 -34.20 -4.05 -23.20
N GLY A 477 -32.94 -3.94 -22.76
CA GLY A 477 -32.21 -2.69 -22.95
C GLY A 477 -32.01 -2.44 -24.44
N PRO A 478 -31.86 -1.18 -24.86
CA PRO A 478 -31.43 -0.89 -26.23
C PRO A 478 -30.18 -1.71 -26.53
N THR A 479 -30.12 -2.27 -27.75
CA THR A 479 -28.90 -2.89 -28.29
C THR A 479 -27.70 -2.00 -27.96
N PRO A 480 -26.54 -2.56 -27.55
CA PRO A 480 -25.41 -1.77 -27.09
C PRO A 480 -25.08 -0.69 -28.13
N ASP A 481 -25.33 0.56 -27.77
CA ASP A 481 -24.97 1.70 -28.60
C ASP A 481 -23.45 1.69 -28.81
N SER A 482 -23.01 2.12 -29.99
CA SER A 482 -21.59 2.24 -30.31
C SER A 482 -20.87 3.01 -29.20
N VAL A 483 -19.75 2.47 -28.71
CA VAL A 483 -18.93 3.07 -27.65
C VAL A 483 -18.63 4.53 -28.01
N LEU A 484 -19.31 5.45 -27.32
CA LEU A 484 -19.05 6.89 -27.43
C LEU A 484 -17.86 7.21 -26.55
N VAL A 485 -16.79 7.70 -27.15
CA VAL A 485 -15.62 8.22 -26.42
C VAL A 485 -16.12 9.33 -25.48
N GLY A 486 -15.92 9.13 -24.17
CA GLY A 486 -16.31 10.10 -23.16
C GLY A 486 -15.58 11.43 -23.31
N ARG A 487 -16.13 12.50 -22.72
CA ARG A 487 -15.51 13.82 -22.74
C ARG A 487 -14.15 13.77 -22.07
N THR A 488 -13.14 14.34 -22.71
CA THR A 488 -11.79 14.41 -22.15
C THR A 488 -11.63 15.72 -21.38
N GLY A 489 -11.02 15.68 -20.18
CA GLY A 489 -10.79 16.87 -19.35
C GLY A 489 -11.21 16.68 -17.89
N ARG A 490 -11.18 17.75 -17.11
CA ARG A 490 -11.56 17.75 -15.69
C ARG A 490 -13.00 18.22 -15.55
N ALA A 491 -13.69 17.83 -14.47
CA ALA A 491 -15.05 18.30 -14.18
C ALA A 491 -15.19 19.84 -14.08
N ALA A 492 -14.08 20.56 -13.88
CA ALA A 492 -14.03 22.02 -13.88
C ALA A 492 -14.00 22.66 -15.29
N GLY A 493 -13.82 21.85 -16.34
CA GLY A 493 -13.79 22.27 -17.74
C GLY A 493 -13.32 21.12 -18.62
N TYR A 494 -14.23 20.59 -19.44
CA TYR A 494 -13.87 19.58 -20.44
C TYR A 494 -13.16 20.25 -21.62
N ASN A 495 -12.25 19.54 -22.28
CA ASN A 495 -11.52 20.04 -23.44
C ASN A 495 -12.48 20.45 -24.58
N ASP A 496 -13.65 19.81 -24.63
CA ASP A 496 -14.70 20.04 -25.61
C ASP A 496 -15.61 21.23 -25.24
N GLU A 497 -15.53 21.70 -23.99
CA GLU A 497 -16.21 22.91 -23.54
C GLU A 497 -15.40 24.13 -23.98
N LYS A 498 -15.91 24.82 -25.01
CA LYS A 498 -15.44 26.17 -25.33
C LYS A 498 -15.61 27.03 -24.09
N THR A 499 -14.50 27.40 -23.48
CA THR A 499 -14.42 28.39 -22.41
C THR A 499 -15.01 29.69 -22.92
N GLN A 500 -16.31 29.91 -22.71
CA GLN A 500 -16.86 31.26 -22.82
C GLN A 500 -16.26 32.05 -21.67
N SER A 501 -15.24 32.84 -22.00
CA SER A 501 -14.73 33.87 -21.11
C SER A 501 -15.87 34.85 -20.81
N ALA A 502 -16.56 34.66 -19.69
CA ALA A 502 -17.42 35.70 -19.14
C ALA A 502 -16.49 36.86 -18.72
N ARG A 503 -16.59 37.97 -19.45
CA ARG A 503 -15.97 39.26 -19.14
C ARG A 503 -16.52 39.84 -17.85
#